data_AF-A0A4Y2EV23-F1
#
_entry.id   AF-A0A4Y2EV23-F1
#
_cell.length_a   1.000
_cell.length_b   1.000
_cell.length_c   1.000
_cell.angle_alpha   90.00
_cell.angle_beta   90.00
_cell.angle_gamma   90.00
#
_symmetry.space_group_name_H-M   'P 1'
#
loop_
_entity.id
_entity.type
_entity.pdbx_description
1 polymer ?
#
loop_
_entity_poly.entity_id
_entity_poly.type
_entity_poly.pdbx_seq_one_letter_code
_entity_poly.pdbx_strand_id
1 'polypeptide(L)'
;MASTSNNMFFKSAKTLNELVMRLGNQNYEEINIIIANAEKSKQIPQTNPFLVQDFIKKSINRHERIENMKFTRQGKIQFTTKNPICAVQLLTLEKFMGINVATDIIWENVCARILIFDIPTSTPLEELALEIEDKNDCIVVEMRWFLKLNSTKEISPVLITILEQLTRQDNLHQYQKQ
;
A
#
# COMPACT_ATOMS: atom_id res chain seq x y z
N MET A 1 29.61 -22.10 3.94
CA MET A 1 29.10 -20.72 3.93
C MET A 1 27.99 -20.66 2.90
N ALA A 2 26.73 -20.71 3.34
CA ALA A 2 25.59 -20.40 2.49
C ALA A 2 25.19 -18.96 2.83
N SER A 3 25.18 -18.08 1.83
CA SER A 3 24.53 -16.78 1.96
C SER A 3 23.07 -17.04 2.29
N THR A 4 22.67 -16.79 3.53
CA THR A 4 21.27 -16.76 3.97
C THR A 4 20.59 -15.61 3.24
N SER A 5 20.09 -15.88 2.04
CA SER A 5 19.13 -15.00 1.38
C SER A 5 17.96 -14.82 2.35
N ASN A 6 17.47 -13.59 2.45
CA ASN A 6 16.38 -13.19 3.34
C ASN A 6 15.04 -13.79 2.85
N ASN A 7 14.91 -15.13 2.82
CA ASN A 7 13.70 -15.83 2.39
C ASN A 7 12.52 -15.60 3.37
N MET A 8 12.74 -14.89 4.48
CA MET A 8 11.73 -14.60 5.49
C MET A 8 10.68 -13.58 5.03
N PHE A 9 11.03 -12.73 4.06
CA PHE A 9 10.20 -11.61 3.63
C PHE A 9 10.27 -11.44 2.11
N PHE A 10 9.11 -11.19 1.51
CA PHE A 10 8.97 -10.78 0.12
C PHE A 10 8.30 -9.41 0.07
N LYS A 11 8.74 -8.57 -0.87
CA LYS A 11 8.10 -7.30 -1.19
C LYS A 11 8.08 -7.11 -2.70
N SER A 12 6.95 -6.66 -3.22
CA SER A 12 6.79 -6.36 -4.64
C SER A 12 7.84 -5.33 -5.10
N ALA A 13 8.39 -5.52 -6.29
CA ALA A 13 9.23 -4.53 -6.94
C ALA A 13 8.43 -3.35 -7.53
N LYS A 14 7.09 -3.47 -7.58
CA LYS A 14 6.17 -2.43 -8.06
C LYS A 14 6.29 -1.19 -7.17
N THR A 15 6.44 -0.03 -7.79
CA THR A 15 6.46 1.28 -7.12
C THR A 15 5.09 1.62 -6.54
N LEU A 16 5.05 2.53 -5.57
CA LEU A 16 3.80 3.03 -5.02
C LEU A 16 2.86 3.58 -6.11
N ASN A 17 3.41 4.31 -7.08
CA ASN A 17 2.62 4.86 -8.18
C ASN A 17 2.03 3.76 -9.07
N GLU A 18 2.77 2.69 -9.36
CA GLU A 18 2.26 1.55 -10.12
C GLU A 18 1.14 0.83 -9.37
N LEU A 19 1.29 0.65 -8.05
CA LEU A 19 0.25 0.07 -7.20
C LEU A 19 -1.02 0.94 -7.20
N VAL A 20 -0.89 2.25 -7.04
CA VAL A 20 -2.03 3.17 -7.07
C VAL A 20 -2.70 3.25 -8.44
N MET A 21 -1.94 3.18 -9.54
CA MET A 21 -2.52 3.12 -10.88
C MET A 21 -3.32 1.84 -11.10
N ARG A 22 -2.91 0.72 -10.48
CA ARG A 22 -3.66 -0.54 -10.53
C ARG A 22 -4.98 -0.49 -9.75
N LEU A 23 -5.05 0.25 -8.64
CA LEU A 23 -6.32 0.57 -7.96
C LEU A 23 -7.28 1.29 -8.90
N GLY A 24 -6.76 2.15 -9.77
CA GLY A 24 -7.54 2.92 -10.74
C GLY A 24 -8.37 2.15 -11.74
N ASN A 25 -7.94 0.93 -12.07
CA ASN A 25 -8.64 0.03 -12.98
C ASN A 25 -9.75 -0.76 -12.28
N GLN A 26 -9.94 -0.53 -10.98
CA GLN A 26 -10.83 -1.26 -10.10
C GLN A 26 -11.79 -0.26 -9.44
N ASN A 27 -13.00 -0.70 -9.08
CA ASN A 27 -13.99 0.16 -8.43
C ASN A 27 -13.63 0.40 -6.95
N TYR A 28 -12.52 1.09 -6.68
CA TYR A 28 -12.16 1.45 -5.31
C TYR A 28 -12.98 2.62 -4.80
N GLU A 29 -13.42 2.49 -3.55
CA GLU A 29 -14.22 3.53 -2.89
C GLU A 29 -13.37 4.74 -2.53
N GLU A 30 -12.16 4.59 -1.98
CA GLU A 30 -11.34 5.74 -1.58
C GLU A 30 -9.84 5.42 -1.58
N ILE A 31 -9.04 6.32 -2.14
CA ILE A 31 -7.57 6.34 -1.98
C ILE A 31 -7.23 7.48 -1.03
N ASN A 32 -6.69 7.12 0.12
CA ASN A 32 -6.28 8.07 1.15
C ASN A 32 -4.77 8.29 1.10
N ILE A 33 -4.37 9.49 0.70
CA ILE A 33 -2.98 9.92 0.57
C ILE A 33 -2.59 10.71 1.82
N ILE A 34 -1.42 10.41 2.38
CA ILE A 34 -0.83 11.11 3.50
C ILE A 34 0.38 11.89 3.01
N ILE A 35 0.40 13.17 3.34
CA ILE A 35 1.56 14.05 3.18
C ILE A 35 2.06 14.40 4.57
N ALA A 36 3.29 14.02 4.86
CA ALA A 36 3.98 14.30 6.12
C ALA A 36 5.20 15.16 5.86
N ASN A 37 5.71 15.81 6.90
CA ASN A 37 7.02 16.46 6.81
C ASN A 37 8.08 15.39 6.49
N ALA A 38 9.01 15.67 5.59
CA ALA A 38 10.11 14.76 5.27
C ALA A 38 10.97 14.45 6.51
N GLU A 39 11.08 15.42 7.44
CA GLU A 39 11.66 15.21 8.75
C GLU A 39 10.61 14.63 9.71
N LYS A 40 10.75 13.34 10.08
CA LYS A 40 9.78 12.60 10.91
C LYS A 40 9.46 13.24 12.25
N SER A 41 10.37 14.04 12.81
CA SER A 41 10.19 14.75 14.08
C SER A 41 9.40 16.06 13.94
N LYS A 42 9.19 16.56 12.71
CA LYS A 42 8.50 17.81 12.43
C LYS A 42 7.08 17.55 11.94
N GLN A 43 6.22 18.53 12.18
CA GLN A 43 4.85 18.55 11.67
C GLN A 43 4.75 19.54 10.51
N ILE A 44 3.74 19.35 9.65
CA ILE A 44 3.38 20.37 8.68
C ILE A 44 2.58 21.44 9.44
N PRO A 45 3.02 22.71 9.44
CA PRO A 45 2.28 23.78 10.11
C PRO A 45 0.89 23.91 9.50
N GLN A 46 -0.12 24.04 10.36
CA GLN A 46 -1.46 24.34 9.90
C GLN A 46 -1.42 25.69 9.18
N THR A 47 -1.72 25.65 7.89
CA THR A 47 -1.66 26.80 7.00
C THR A 47 -3.07 27.20 6.60
N ASN A 48 -3.26 28.46 6.22
CA ASN A 48 -4.54 28.98 5.77
C ASN A 48 -5.14 28.08 4.66
N PRO A 49 -6.38 27.58 4.81
CA PRO A 49 -7.03 26.69 3.84
C PRO A 49 -7.09 27.25 2.41
N PHE A 50 -7.25 28.56 2.23
CA PHE A 50 -7.28 29.18 0.90
C PHE A 50 -5.93 29.09 0.19
N LEU A 51 -4.82 29.31 0.92
CA LEU A 51 -3.48 29.18 0.36
C LEU A 51 -3.16 27.72 -0.01
N VAL A 52 -3.63 26.78 0.80
CA VAL A 52 -3.51 25.35 0.48
C VAL A 52 -4.29 25.02 -0.79
N GLN A 53 -5.52 25.51 -0.91
CA GLN A 53 -6.34 25.28 -2.09
C GLN A 53 -5.67 25.83 -3.36
N ASP A 54 -5.16 27.06 -3.30
CA ASP A 54 -4.45 27.69 -4.42
C ASP A 54 -3.16 26.96 -4.79
N PHE A 55 -2.41 26.47 -3.80
CA PHE A 55 -1.24 25.63 -4.02
C PHE A 55 -1.63 24.35 -4.76
N ILE A 56 -2.61 23.60 -4.26
CA ILE A 56 -3.05 22.35 -4.88
C ILE A 56 -3.54 22.55 -6.31
N LYS A 57 -4.34 23.60 -6.56
CA LYS A 57 -4.81 23.95 -7.92
C LYS A 57 -3.66 24.20 -8.91
N LYS A 58 -2.55 24.74 -8.44
CA LYS A 58 -1.35 25.01 -9.24
C LYS A 58 -0.44 23.79 -9.37
N SER A 59 -0.43 22.92 -8.36
CA SER A 59 0.47 21.77 -8.28
C SER A 59 -0.05 20.54 -9.02
N ILE A 60 -1.36 20.35 -9.11
CA ILE A 60 -1.94 19.15 -9.75
C ILE A 60 -3.10 19.52 -10.69
N ASN A 61 -3.21 18.76 -11.79
CA ASN A 61 -4.17 19.04 -12.85
C ASN A 61 -5.59 18.54 -12.52
N ARG A 62 -5.72 17.49 -11.69
CA ARG A 62 -7.01 16.87 -11.33
C ARG A 62 -7.48 17.21 -9.92
N HIS A 63 -7.20 18.43 -9.47
CA HIS A 63 -7.53 18.87 -8.11
C HIS A 63 -9.03 18.83 -7.81
N GLU A 64 -9.88 18.96 -8.82
CA GLU A 64 -11.33 18.82 -8.72
C GLU A 64 -11.80 17.40 -8.38
N ARG A 65 -10.91 16.40 -8.47
CA ARG A 65 -11.17 15.01 -8.08
C ARG A 65 -10.82 14.71 -6.63
N ILE A 66 -10.35 15.69 -5.87
CA ILE A 66 -10.17 15.57 -4.42
C ILE A 66 -11.54 15.66 -3.77
N GLU A 67 -11.91 14.62 -3.04
CA GLU A 67 -13.18 14.56 -2.31
C GLU A 67 -13.07 15.19 -0.92
N ASN A 68 -11.91 15.06 -0.28
CA ASN A 68 -11.69 15.62 1.04
C ASN A 68 -10.21 15.96 1.28
N MET A 69 -9.99 16.94 2.16
CA MET A 69 -8.69 17.27 2.71
C MET A 69 -8.84 17.55 4.21
N LYS A 70 -8.00 16.94 5.04
CA LYS A 70 -7.96 17.20 6.48
C LYS A 70 -6.55 17.19 7.05
N PHE A 71 -6.34 17.96 8.10
CA PHE A 71 -5.16 17.83 8.95
C PHE A 71 -5.39 16.71 9.96
N THR A 72 -4.46 15.77 10.05
CA THR A 72 -4.50 14.70 11.05
C THR A 72 -4.00 15.22 12.39
N ARG A 73 -4.37 14.51 13.48
CA ARG A 73 -3.88 14.82 14.84
C ARG A 73 -2.35 14.68 14.97
N GLN A 74 -1.70 14.01 14.02
CA GLN A 74 -0.25 13.83 13.98
C GLN A 74 0.47 14.94 13.19
N GLY A 75 -0.23 16.01 12.80
CA GLY A 75 0.36 17.11 12.03
C GLY A 75 0.72 16.72 10.58
N LYS A 76 -0.02 15.77 10.01
CA LYS A 76 0.07 15.36 8.60
C LYS A 76 -1.15 15.87 7.85
N ILE A 77 -1.07 15.98 6.53
CA ILE A 77 -2.21 16.27 5.67
C ILE A 77 -2.70 14.95 5.08
N GLN A 78 -4.01 14.72 5.12
CA GLN A 78 -4.66 13.62 4.43
C GLN A 78 -5.52 14.18 3.29
N PHE A 79 -5.32 13.64 2.09
CA PHE A 79 -6.21 13.82 0.95
C PHE A 79 -6.97 12.54 0.67
N THR A 80 -8.23 12.66 0.28
CA THR A 80 -9.07 11.54 -0.15
C THR A 80 -9.49 11.77 -1.59
N THR A 81 -9.30 10.77 -2.45
CA THR A 81 -9.75 10.80 -3.84
C THR A 81 -10.09 9.39 -4.33
N LYS A 82 -11.05 9.29 -5.24
CA LYS A 82 -11.32 8.05 -6.00
C LYS A 82 -10.52 7.97 -7.29
N ASN A 83 -9.83 9.05 -7.65
CA ASN A 83 -9.14 9.14 -8.93
C ASN A 83 -7.66 8.74 -8.77
N PRO A 84 -7.20 7.64 -9.40
CA PRO A 84 -5.82 7.16 -9.29
C PRO A 84 -4.80 8.17 -9.81
N ILE A 85 -5.13 8.90 -10.87
CA ILE A 85 -4.24 9.90 -11.47
C ILE A 85 -4.09 11.07 -10.50
N CYS A 86 -5.18 11.52 -9.87
CA CYS A 86 -5.12 12.54 -8.81
C CYS A 86 -4.27 12.06 -7.62
N ALA A 87 -4.43 10.80 -7.19
CA ALA A 87 -3.65 10.23 -6.11
C ALA A 87 -2.14 10.20 -6.44
N VAL A 88 -1.77 9.73 -7.64
CA VAL A 88 -0.37 9.72 -8.10
C VAL A 88 0.20 11.13 -8.15
N GLN A 89 -0.55 12.12 -8.66
CA GLN A 89 -0.07 13.51 -8.67
C GLN A 89 0.21 14.05 -7.26
N LEU A 90 -0.66 13.73 -6.30
CA LEU A 90 -0.44 14.08 -4.88
C LEU A 90 0.78 13.34 -4.29
N LEU A 91 0.98 12.06 -4.66
CA LEU A 91 2.12 11.27 -4.22
C LEU A 91 3.45 11.76 -4.78
N THR A 92 3.45 12.37 -5.97
CA THR A 92 4.66 12.94 -6.57
C THR A 92 5.09 14.29 -5.97
N LEU A 93 4.35 14.84 -5.01
CA LEU A 93 4.73 16.08 -4.36
C LEU A 93 5.97 15.88 -3.48
N GLU A 94 7.08 16.51 -3.86
CA GLU A 94 8.30 16.57 -3.04
C GLU A 94 8.27 17.74 -2.04
N LYS A 95 7.53 18.79 -2.39
CA LYS A 95 7.36 20.00 -1.58
C LYS A 95 5.90 20.37 -1.44
N PHE A 96 5.53 20.80 -0.25
CA PHE A 96 4.23 21.35 0.05
C PHE A 96 4.41 22.75 0.65
N MET A 97 3.98 23.78 -0.08
CA MET A 97 4.13 25.19 0.34
C MET A 97 5.55 25.57 0.78
N GLY A 98 6.57 25.06 0.08
CA GLY A 98 7.98 25.32 0.36
C GLY A 98 8.64 24.40 1.39
N ILE A 99 7.88 23.51 2.03
CA ILE A 99 8.37 22.51 2.99
C ILE A 99 8.61 21.20 2.25
N ASN A 100 9.75 20.55 2.48
CA ASN A 100 10.00 19.20 1.95
C ASN A 100 9.06 18.20 2.64
N VAL A 101 8.40 17.37 1.84
CA VAL A 101 7.40 16.41 2.33
C VAL A 101 7.73 14.99 1.90
N ALA A 102 7.23 14.04 2.67
CA ALA A 102 7.16 12.64 2.31
C ALA A 102 5.69 12.27 2.10
N THR A 103 5.42 11.47 1.09
CA THR A 103 4.08 11.06 0.68
C THR A 103 3.94 9.54 0.80
N ASP A 104 2.76 9.08 1.19
CA ASP A 104 2.41 7.67 1.27
C ASP A 104 0.88 7.52 1.13
N ILE A 105 0.39 6.29 1.09
CA ILE A 105 -1.04 5.99 1.17
C ILE A 105 -1.38 5.28 2.48
N ILE A 106 -2.64 5.34 2.88
CA ILE A 106 -3.17 4.50 3.95
C ILE A 106 -3.48 3.13 3.37
N TRP A 107 -2.56 2.18 3.56
CA TRP A 107 -2.60 0.83 3.01
C TRP A 107 -3.80 0.02 3.49
N GLU A 108 -4.30 0.28 4.70
CA GLU A 108 -5.47 -0.41 5.26
C GLU A 108 -6.75 -0.22 4.45
N ASN A 109 -6.85 0.85 3.65
CA ASN A 109 -8.03 1.12 2.83
C ASN A 109 -7.98 0.47 1.45
N VAL A 110 -6.82 -0.04 1.05
CA VAL A 110 -6.56 -0.51 -0.31
C VAL A 110 -5.96 -1.90 -0.37
N CYS A 111 -5.62 -2.49 0.78
CA CYS A 111 -5.04 -3.82 0.89
C CYS A 111 -5.81 -4.71 1.85
N ALA A 112 -5.92 -5.99 1.46
CA ALA A 112 -6.32 -7.07 2.36
C ALA A 112 -5.10 -7.81 2.89
N ARG A 113 -5.19 -8.29 4.12
CA ARG A 113 -4.17 -9.14 4.75
C ARG A 113 -4.75 -10.52 5.02
N ILE A 114 -4.07 -11.55 4.55
CA ILE A 114 -4.53 -12.93 4.60
C ILE A 114 -3.42 -13.81 5.14
N LEU A 115 -3.75 -14.75 6.01
CA LEU A 115 -2.83 -15.74 6.53
C LEU A 115 -3.10 -17.08 5.83
N ILE A 116 -2.10 -17.61 5.13
CA ILE A 116 -2.15 -18.95 4.54
C ILE A 116 -1.34 -19.89 5.42
N PHE A 117 -1.91 -21.04 5.76
CA PHE A 117 -1.29 -22.06 6.60
C PHE A 117 -0.62 -23.15 5.75
N ASP A 118 0.16 -23.99 6.43
CA ASP A 118 0.70 -25.24 5.88
C ASP A 118 1.54 -25.10 4.60
N ILE A 119 2.20 -23.95 4.42
CA ILE A 119 3.14 -23.75 3.32
C ILE A 119 4.49 -24.40 3.69
N PRO A 120 5.06 -25.25 2.82
CA PRO A 120 6.41 -25.78 3.02
C PRO A 120 7.44 -24.67 3.16
N THR A 121 8.27 -24.72 4.20
CA THR A 121 9.29 -23.68 4.46
C THR A 121 10.39 -23.64 3.40
N SER A 122 10.47 -24.66 2.54
CA SER A 122 11.31 -24.70 1.35
C SER A 122 10.77 -23.89 0.18
N THR A 123 9.48 -23.54 0.15
CA THR A 123 8.86 -22.75 -0.92
C THR A 123 9.38 -21.31 -0.92
N PRO A 124 9.98 -20.83 -2.01
CA PRO A 124 10.37 -19.42 -2.12
C PRO A 124 9.14 -18.51 -2.15
N LEU A 125 9.13 -17.45 -1.34
CA LEU A 125 8.01 -16.50 -1.30
C LEU A 125 7.78 -15.79 -2.64
N GLU A 126 8.81 -15.64 -3.47
CA GLU A 126 8.69 -15.05 -4.80
C GLU A 126 7.88 -15.96 -5.74
N GLU A 127 8.14 -17.26 -5.74
CA GLU A 127 7.38 -18.25 -6.51
C GLU A 127 5.93 -18.31 -6.03
N LEU A 128 5.72 -18.31 -4.71
CA LEU A 128 4.39 -18.28 -4.11
C LEU A 128 3.62 -17.00 -4.50
N ALA A 129 4.29 -15.84 -4.50
CA ALA A 129 3.68 -14.58 -4.91
C ALA A 129 3.26 -14.62 -6.37
N LEU A 130 4.12 -15.10 -7.27
CA LEU A 130 3.79 -15.26 -8.69
C LEU A 130 2.59 -16.19 -8.91
N GLU A 131 2.56 -17.33 -8.23
CA GLU A 131 1.44 -18.28 -8.33
C GLU A 131 0.11 -17.65 -7.86
N ILE A 132 0.14 -16.88 -6.77
CA ILE A 132 -1.05 -16.20 -6.26
C ILE A 132 -1.52 -15.07 -7.18
N GLU A 133 -0.59 -14.24 -7.69
CA GLU A 133 -0.91 -13.18 -8.65
C GLU A 133 -1.54 -13.77 -9.92
N ASP A 134 -0.96 -14.83 -10.50
CA ASP A 134 -1.43 -15.47 -11.73
C ASP A 134 -2.82 -16.11 -11.58
N LYS A 135 -3.07 -16.82 -10.47
CA LYS A 135 -4.34 -17.52 -10.24
C LYS A 135 -5.50 -16.61 -9.87
N ASN A 136 -5.23 -15.44 -9.28
CA ASN A 136 -6.27 -14.60 -8.67
C ASN A 136 -6.40 -13.21 -9.32
N ASP A 137 -5.64 -12.91 -10.38
CA ASP A 137 -5.56 -11.58 -11.02
C ASP A 137 -5.35 -10.45 -9.99
N CYS A 138 -4.53 -10.70 -8.98
CA CYS A 138 -4.29 -9.75 -7.89
C CYS A 138 -2.83 -9.27 -7.89
N ILE A 139 -2.52 -8.34 -6.98
CA ILE A 139 -1.14 -7.91 -6.74
C ILE A 139 -0.76 -8.23 -5.31
N VAL A 140 0.30 -9.01 -5.15
CA VAL A 140 0.95 -9.25 -3.87
C VAL A 140 1.88 -8.08 -3.58
N VAL A 141 1.59 -7.34 -2.51
CA VAL A 141 2.39 -6.19 -2.06
C VAL A 141 3.55 -6.65 -1.20
N GLU A 142 3.29 -7.53 -0.25
CA GLU A 142 4.31 -8.11 0.64
C GLU A 142 3.88 -9.49 1.13
N MET A 143 4.86 -10.33 1.48
CA MET A 143 4.65 -11.56 2.23
C MET A 143 5.66 -11.68 3.35
N ARG A 144 5.25 -12.30 4.45
CA ARG A 144 6.12 -12.57 5.59
C ARG A 144 5.82 -13.93 6.19
N TRP A 145 6.87 -14.72 6.41
CA TRP A 145 6.77 -15.94 7.18
C TRP A 145 6.51 -15.69 8.66
N PHE A 146 5.63 -16.49 9.25
CA PHE A 146 5.46 -16.61 10.70
C PHE A 146 6.26 -17.83 11.19
N LEU A 147 7.60 -17.74 11.07
CA LEU A 147 8.49 -18.77 11.62
C LEU A 147 8.50 -18.68 13.15
N LYS A 148 8.20 -19.80 13.81
CA LYS A 148 8.43 -19.95 15.25
C LYS A 148 9.91 -20.28 15.46
N LEU A 149 10.61 -19.50 16.28
CA LEU A 149 12.02 -19.74 16.63
C LEU A 149 12.19 -21.20 17.10
N ASN A 150 13.21 -21.88 16.58
CA ASN A 150 13.55 -23.28 16.88
C ASN A 150 12.49 -24.32 16.47
N SER A 151 11.58 -23.97 15.56
CA SER A 151 10.65 -24.93 14.98
C SER A 151 11.37 -25.84 13.99
N THR A 152 11.29 -27.15 14.21
CA THR A 152 11.69 -28.18 13.24
C THR A 152 10.60 -28.47 12.22
N LYS A 153 9.47 -27.76 12.27
CA LYS A 153 8.37 -27.95 11.32
C LYS A 153 8.79 -27.51 9.93
N GLU A 154 8.60 -28.40 8.97
CA GLU A 154 8.79 -28.17 7.53
C GLU A 154 7.65 -27.34 6.92
N ILE A 155 6.65 -26.96 7.71
CA ILE A 155 5.52 -26.12 7.31
C ILE A 155 5.38 -24.92 8.24
N SER A 156 5.00 -23.77 7.69
CA SER A 156 4.80 -22.53 8.44
C SER A 156 3.74 -21.65 7.78
N PRO A 157 3.01 -20.83 8.56
CA PRO A 157 2.09 -19.88 7.98
C PRO A 157 2.80 -18.67 7.34
N VAL A 158 2.20 -18.14 6.29
CA VAL A 158 2.65 -16.92 5.57
C VAL A 158 1.54 -15.88 5.63
N LEU A 159 1.86 -14.69 6.14
CA LEU A 159 0.98 -13.53 6.01
C LEU A 159 1.26 -12.83 4.69
N ILE A 160 0.20 -12.58 3.95
CA ILE A 160 0.22 -11.99 2.63
C ILE A 160 -0.59 -10.71 2.69
N THR A 161 -0.01 -9.62 2.19
CA THR A 161 -0.73 -8.38 1.94
C THR A 161 -0.96 -8.28 0.44
N ILE A 162 -2.22 -8.26 0.02
CA ILE A 162 -2.63 -8.08 -1.38
C ILE A 162 -3.26 -6.72 -1.56
N LEU A 163 -3.02 -6.08 -2.71
CA LEU A 163 -3.73 -4.87 -3.12
C LEU A 163 -5.12 -5.28 -3.58
N GLU A 164 -6.18 -4.82 -2.89
CA GLU A 164 -7.51 -5.45 -2.85
C GLU A 164 -8.05 -6.02 -4.18
N GLN A 165 -8.91 -5.44 -5.03
CA GLN A 165 -9.79 -6.25 -5.92
C GLN A 165 -10.71 -7.20 -5.16
N LEU A 166 -11.73 -6.68 -4.48
CA LEU A 166 -12.87 -7.52 -4.08
C LEU A 166 -14.01 -7.37 -5.09
N THR A 167 -13.86 -8.00 -6.26
CA THR A 167 -15.03 -8.37 -7.08
C THR A 167 -15.44 -9.84 -6.98
N ARG A 168 -14.74 -10.69 -6.21
CA ARG A 168 -15.24 -12.04 -5.86
C ARG A 168 -14.78 -12.49 -4.48
N GLN A 169 -15.65 -12.35 -3.49
CA GLN A 169 -15.51 -13.06 -2.21
C GLN A 169 -15.59 -14.60 -2.37
N ASP A 170 -15.87 -15.12 -3.56
CA ASP A 170 -16.13 -16.55 -3.77
C ASP A 170 -14.89 -17.45 -3.95
N ASN A 171 -13.70 -16.91 -4.24
CA ASN A 171 -12.52 -17.75 -4.57
C ASN A 171 -11.51 -17.97 -3.43
N LEU A 172 -11.53 -17.13 -2.38
CA LEU A 172 -10.59 -17.27 -1.25
C LEU A 172 -10.94 -18.42 -0.29
N HIS A 173 -12.15 -18.98 -0.40
CA HIS A 173 -12.53 -20.19 0.34
C HIS A 173 -11.74 -21.43 -0.05
N GLN A 174 -11.02 -21.42 -1.18
CA GLN A 174 -10.17 -22.56 -1.56
C GLN A 174 -8.87 -22.66 -0.74
N TYR A 175 -8.42 -21.58 -0.09
CA TYR A 175 -7.20 -21.58 0.73
C TYR A 175 -7.48 -21.68 2.24
N GLN A 176 -8.75 -21.79 2.65
CA GLN A 176 -9.17 -21.91 4.06
C GLN A 176 -9.79 -23.29 4.40
N LYS A 177 -9.89 -24.21 3.43
CA LYS A 177 -10.40 -25.56 3.65
C LYS A 177 -9.44 -26.61 3.10
N GLN A 178 -8.46 -27.00 3.91
CA GLN A 178 -8.01 -28.39 4.05
C GLN A 178 -7.75 -28.66 5.53
#